data_AF-A0A3Q3JRU8-F1
#
_entry.id   AF-A0A3Q3JRU8-F1
#
_cell.length_a   1.000
_cell.length_b   1.000
_cell.length_c   1.000
_cell.angle_alpha   90.00
_cell.angle_beta   90.00
_cell.angle_gamma   90.00
#
_symmetry.space_group_name_H-M   'P 1'
#
loop_
_entity.id
_entity.type
_entity.pdbx_description
1 polymer ?
#
loop_
_entity_poly.entity_id
_entity_poly.type
_entity_poly.pdbx_seq_one_letter_code
_entity_poly.pdbx_strand_id
1 'polypeptide(L)'
;SLPQAPGPLWCSDAPHPQVKIPGGRGTVRDHSLSVLLHKDEKLTVTQAALVSGNCSLLRFHYQLSERRSTFWDTALTEDGLFLEIPSGPLVEGSKEPIIKTFHYMGFEMVKPGNPLVPARPDLAFMAYSLDNSSSEEE
;
A
#
# COMPACT_ATOMS: atom_id res chain seq x y z
N SER A 1 -45.54 10.22 57.77
CA SER A 1 -44.45 11.13 57.38
C SER A 1 -43.27 10.88 58.31
N LEU A 2 -42.29 10.10 57.85
CA LEU A 2 -41.03 9.88 58.59
C LEU A 2 -39.96 10.86 58.07
N PRO A 3 -39.04 11.33 58.94
CA PRO A 3 -38.05 12.34 58.60
C PRO A 3 -36.91 11.79 57.74
N GLN A 4 -36.50 12.61 56.77
CA GLN A 4 -35.45 12.40 55.78
C GLN A 4 -34.07 12.42 56.45
N ALA A 5 -33.27 11.36 56.23
CA ALA A 5 -31.89 11.28 56.71
C ALA A 5 -30.95 12.26 55.96
N PRO A 6 -29.90 12.79 56.60
CA PRO A 6 -28.99 13.77 55.98
C PRO A 6 -28.04 13.06 55.00
N GLY A 7 -28.12 13.41 53.72
CA GLY A 7 -27.15 12.97 52.70
C GLY A 7 -25.80 13.69 52.85
N PRO A 8 -24.68 13.05 52.49
CA PRO A 8 -23.34 13.58 52.76
C PRO A 8 -22.98 14.83 51.95
N LEU A 9 -22.31 15.71 52.69
CA LEU A 9 -21.82 17.05 52.41
C LEU A 9 -20.87 17.10 51.21
N TRP A 10 -21.20 17.94 50.22
CA TRP A 10 -20.27 18.35 49.16
C TRP A 10 -19.15 19.19 49.78
N CYS A 11 -17.91 18.73 49.67
CA CYS A 11 -16.74 19.55 49.99
C CYS A 11 -16.29 20.30 48.73
N SER A 12 -16.64 21.58 48.63
CA SER A 12 -15.96 22.56 47.78
C SER A 12 -15.15 23.50 48.68
N ASP A 13 -13.81 23.52 48.57
CA ASP A 13 -13.03 24.70 48.15
C ASP A 13 -11.49 24.52 48.20
N ALA A 14 -10.85 24.81 47.05
CA ALA A 14 -9.48 25.26 46.62
C ALA A 14 -8.20 25.12 47.52
N PRO A 15 -6.93 25.25 46.99
CA PRO A 15 -6.48 25.66 45.64
C PRO A 15 -5.40 24.76 44.97
N HIS A 16 -5.14 24.96 43.66
CA HIS A 16 -4.08 24.32 42.88
C HIS A 16 -2.67 24.89 43.17
N PRO A 17 -1.62 24.04 43.13
CA PRO A 17 -0.37 24.41 42.47
C PRO A 17 0.06 23.38 41.41
N GLN A 18 0.66 23.90 40.34
CA GLN A 18 1.07 23.17 39.14
C GLN A 18 2.15 22.11 39.42
N VAL A 19 1.95 20.89 38.94
CA VAL A 19 3.02 19.90 38.76
C VAL A 19 3.08 19.52 37.28
N LYS A 20 3.97 20.23 36.60
CA LYS A 20 4.70 19.88 35.38
C LYS A 20 4.69 18.37 35.10
N ILE A 21 3.82 17.92 34.19
CA ILE A 21 3.88 16.56 33.67
C ILE A 21 5.23 16.43 32.93
N PRO A 22 6.16 15.58 33.40
CA PRO A 22 7.43 15.40 32.73
C PRO A 22 7.21 14.52 31.50
N GLY A 23 7.67 15.02 30.36
CA GLY A 23 8.18 14.20 29.27
C GLY A 23 7.27 13.04 28.85
N GLY A 24 6.15 13.36 28.21
CA GLY A 24 5.53 12.44 27.27
C GLY A 24 6.52 12.23 26.13
N ARG A 25 7.37 11.21 26.23
CA ARG A 25 8.08 10.63 25.09
C ARG A 25 7.00 10.20 24.10
N GLY A 26 6.63 11.09 23.19
CA GLY A 26 6.00 10.72 21.94
C GLY A 26 7.00 9.83 21.22
N THR A 27 6.81 8.53 21.33
CA THR A 27 7.44 7.55 20.46
C THR A 27 6.77 7.68 19.10
N VAL A 28 7.02 8.79 18.39
CA VAL A 28 6.75 8.88 16.96
C VAL A 28 7.96 8.27 16.27
N ARG A 29 8.17 6.98 16.54
CA ARG A 29 8.99 6.11 15.71
C ARG A 29 7.99 5.26 14.96
N ASP A 30 7.59 5.78 13.81
CA ASP A 30 7.33 5.02 12.58
C ASP A 30 6.98 6.00 11.46
N HIS A 31 7.90 6.92 11.16
CA HIS A 31 7.97 7.39 9.78
C HIS A 31 8.77 6.33 9.03
N SER A 32 8.10 5.27 8.58
CA SER A 32 8.54 4.60 7.35
C SER A 32 8.59 5.71 6.30
N LEU A 33 9.78 6.26 6.05
CA LEU A 33 9.98 7.37 5.13
C LEU A 33 9.71 6.84 3.73
N SER A 34 8.48 7.02 3.25
CA SER A 34 8.20 6.89 1.82
C SER A 34 8.70 8.14 1.12
N VAL A 35 9.53 7.95 0.10
CA VAL A 35 10.07 9.03 -0.73
C VAL A 35 9.05 9.33 -1.82
N LEU A 36 8.64 10.59 -1.96
CA LEU A 36 7.80 11.03 -3.07
C LEU A 36 8.65 11.11 -4.34
N LEU A 37 8.35 10.29 -5.34
CA LEU A 37 9.06 10.30 -6.62
C LEU A 37 8.38 11.20 -7.65
N HIS A 38 7.05 11.14 -7.72
CA HIS A 38 6.25 11.90 -8.69
C HIS A 38 4.89 12.27 -8.11
N LYS A 39 4.38 13.44 -8.50
CA LYS A 39 3.01 13.87 -8.21
C LYS A 39 2.49 14.83 -9.28
N ASP A 40 1.37 14.47 -9.89
CA ASP A 40 0.56 15.34 -10.74
C ASP A 40 -0.89 15.44 -10.22
N GLU A 41 -1.82 15.93 -11.05
CA GLU A 41 -3.23 16.11 -10.69
C GLU A 41 -3.92 14.82 -10.26
N LYS A 42 -3.54 13.67 -10.83
CA LYS A 42 -4.22 12.39 -10.61
C LYS A 42 -3.30 11.31 -10.09
N LEU A 43 -2.02 11.31 -10.45
CA LEU A 43 -1.06 10.28 -10.12
C LEU A 43 -0.08 10.75 -9.05
N THR A 44 0.05 9.97 -7.99
CA THR A 44 1.10 10.10 -6.98
C THR A 44 1.90 8.81 -6.95
N VAL A 45 3.23 8.91 -7.04
CA VAL A 45 4.15 7.76 -6.98
C VAL A 45 5.07 7.95 -5.79
N THR A 46 5.04 6.98 -4.88
CA THR A 46 5.92 6.96 -3.70
C THR A 46 6.76 5.69 -3.70
N GLN A 47 7.99 5.79 -3.22
CA GLN A 47 8.91 4.68 -3.03
C GLN A 47 9.02 4.39 -1.54
N ALA A 48 8.80 3.15 -1.11
CA ALA A 48 9.05 2.78 0.28
C ALA A 48 10.57 2.77 0.57
N ALA A 49 10.95 3.00 1.82
CA ALA A 49 12.35 2.94 2.24
C ALA A 49 12.97 1.62 1.80
N LEU A 50 14.12 1.70 1.11
CA LEU A 50 14.75 0.57 0.40
C LEU A 50 14.82 -0.68 1.28
N VAL A 51 14.14 -1.75 0.88
CA VAL A 51 14.03 -3.02 1.63
C VAL A 51 15.28 -3.92 1.44
N SER A 52 16.40 -3.33 1.02
CA SER A 52 17.63 -3.95 0.53
C SER A 52 17.63 -4.32 -0.96
N GLY A 53 18.83 -4.30 -1.55
CA GLY A 53 19.08 -4.72 -2.93
C GLY A 53 18.57 -3.74 -3.98
N ASN A 54 18.97 -3.97 -5.22
CA ASN A 54 18.57 -3.32 -6.49
C ASN A 54 17.05 -3.33 -6.80
N CYS A 55 16.20 -3.50 -5.79
CA CYS A 55 14.74 -3.53 -5.90
C CYS A 55 14.12 -2.36 -5.13
N SER A 56 13.34 -1.54 -5.83
CA SER A 56 12.58 -0.42 -5.29
C SER A 56 11.11 -0.78 -5.17
N LEU A 57 10.54 -0.72 -3.98
CA LEU A 57 9.09 -0.89 -3.81
C LEU A 57 8.39 0.43 -4.11
N LEU A 58 7.63 0.48 -5.21
CA LEU A 58 6.85 1.65 -5.61
C LEU A 58 5.37 1.44 -5.35
N ARG A 59 4.72 2.49 -4.86
CA ARG A 59 3.27 2.59 -4.73
C ARG A 59 2.75 3.66 -5.66
N PHE A 60 1.91 3.25 -6.59
CA PHE A 60 1.15 4.11 -7.47
C PHE A 60 -0.23 4.38 -6.87
N HIS A 61 -0.58 5.64 -6.71
CA HIS A 61 -1.91 6.08 -6.30
C HIS A 61 -2.51 6.92 -7.42
N TYR A 62 -3.58 6.43 -8.04
CA TYR A 62 -4.27 7.13 -9.11
C TYR A 62 -5.67 7.57 -8.67
N GLN A 63 -5.95 8.87 -8.70
CA GLN A 63 -7.24 9.46 -8.38
C GLN A 63 -8.11 9.52 -9.64
N LEU A 64 -9.08 8.60 -9.75
CA LEU A 64 -10.02 8.56 -10.88
C LEU A 64 -11.07 9.69 -10.79
N SER A 65 -11.50 10.05 -9.58
CA SER A 65 -12.40 11.19 -9.26
C SER A 65 -12.24 11.61 -7.81
N GLU A 66 -12.83 12.72 -7.33
CA GLU A 66 -12.69 13.19 -5.93
C GLU A 66 -12.89 12.11 -4.84
N ARG A 67 -13.74 11.11 -5.11
CA ARG A 67 -14.07 10.03 -4.18
C ARG A 67 -13.51 8.66 -4.54
N ARG A 68 -12.86 8.53 -5.71
CA ARG A 68 -12.39 7.22 -6.22
C ARG A 68 -10.91 7.28 -6.52
N SER A 69 -10.18 6.35 -5.93
CA SER A 69 -8.78 6.10 -6.25
C SER A 69 -8.48 4.61 -6.35
N THR A 70 -7.40 4.31 -7.05
CA THR A 70 -6.80 2.98 -7.13
C THR A 70 -5.37 3.05 -6.63
N PHE A 71 -4.92 1.95 -6.02
CA PHE A 71 -3.59 1.81 -5.47
C PHE A 71 -2.97 0.54 -6.03
N TRP A 72 -1.70 0.62 -6.41
CA TRP A 72 -0.94 -0.51 -6.91
C TRP A 72 0.41 -0.55 -6.21
N ASP A 73 0.69 -1.68 -5.57
CA ASP A 73 2.00 -1.99 -5.01
C ASP A 73 2.82 -2.77 -6.04
N THR A 74 4.03 -2.29 -6.26
CA THR A 74 4.90 -2.81 -7.31
C THR A 74 6.34 -2.89 -6.83
N ALA A 75 7.06 -3.90 -7.28
CA ALA A 75 8.50 -3.99 -7.13
C ALA A 75 9.16 -3.59 -8.45
N LEU A 76 10.02 -2.59 -8.45
CA LEU A 76 10.83 -2.17 -9.59
C LEU A 76 12.25 -2.69 -9.42
N THR A 77 12.73 -3.43 -10.41
CA THR A 77 14.14 -3.82 -10.55
C THR A 77 14.74 -3.13 -11.78
N GLU A 78 16.04 -3.31 -12.02
CA GLU A 78 16.67 -2.85 -13.26
C GLU A 78 15.97 -3.41 -14.50
N ASP A 79 15.49 -4.65 -14.42
CA ASP A 79 14.99 -5.40 -15.56
C ASP A 79 13.47 -5.30 -15.77
N GLY A 80 12.72 -4.73 -14.82
CA GLY A 80 11.27 -4.65 -14.95
C GLY A 80 10.50 -4.28 -13.69
N LEU A 81 9.21 -4.00 -13.91
CA LEU A 81 8.21 -3.67 -12.89
C LEU A 81 7.29 -4.88 -12.64
N PHE A 82 7.25 -5.35 -11.40
CA PHE A 82 6.42 -6.46 -10.96
C PHE A 82 5.21 -5.92 -10.21
N LEU A 83 4.01 -6.34 -10.61
CA LEU A 83 2.76 -5.99 -9.95
C LEU A 83 2.32 -7.12 -9.01
N GLU A 84 2.10 -6.81 -7.74
CA GLU A 84 1.44 -7.76 -6.85
C GLU A 84 -0.07 -7.70 -7.08
N ILE A 85 -0.68 -8.82 -7.47
CA ILE A 85 -2.14 -8.94 -7.42
C ILE A 85 -2.50 -9.17 -5.95
N PRO A 86 -3.35 -8.31 -5.32
CA PRO A 86 -3.68 -8.43 -3.91
C PRO A 86 -4.13 -9.85 -3.57
N SER A 87 -3.41 -10.47 -2.63
CA SER A 87 -3.73 -11.81 -2.14
C SER A 87 -5.01 -11.78 -1.32
N GLY A 88 -6.15 -11.93 -1.98
CA GLY A 88 -7.38 -12.45 -1.36
C GLY A 88 -7.50 -13.95 -1.63
N PRO A 89 -8.35 -14.70 -0.92
CA PRO A 89 -8.72 -16.03 -1.36
C PRO A 89 -9.32 -15.90 -2.76
N LEU A 90 -8.49 -16.18 -3.78
CA LEU A 90 -8.97 -16.39 -5.13
C LEU A 90 -9.97 -17.52 -5.02
N VAL A 91 -11.26 -17.20 -5.14
CA VAL A 91 -12.34 -18.18 -5.08
C VAL A 91 -11.93 -19.36 -5.95
N GLU A 92 -12.07 -20.58 -5.45
CA GLU A 92 -11.73 -21.79 -6.19
C GLU A 92 -12.33 -21.70 -7.61
N GLY A 93 -11.48 -21.74 -8.64
CA GLY A 93 -11.87 -21.54 -10.04
C GLY A 93 -11.66 -20.14 -10.64
N SER A 94 -11.25 -19.12 -9.88
CA SER A 94 -11.02 -17.75 -10.39
C SER A 94 -9.66 -17.55 -11.09
N LYS A 95 -8.70 -18.46 -10.89
CA LYS A 95 -7.37 -18.39 -11.49
C LYS A 95 -7.39 -18.42 -13.02
N GLU A 96 -8.16 -19.32 -13.61
CA GLU A 96 -8.24 -19.49 -15.07
C GLU A 96 -8.85 -18.26 -15.78
N PRO A 97 -9.99 -17.70 -15.33
CA PRO A 97 -10.51 -16.45 -15.86
C PRO A 97 -9.52 -15.28 -15.75
N ILE A 98 -8.80 -15.17 -14.64
CA ILE A 98 -7.82 -14.10 -14.41
C ILE A 98 -6.67 -14.21 -15.42
N ILE A 99 -6.06 -15.40 -15.54
CA ILE A 99 -4.96 -15.64 -16.50
C ILE A 99 -5.44 -15.36 -17.93
N LYS A 100 -6.63 -15.83 -18.32
CA LYS A 100 -7.21 -15.55 -19.64
C LYS A 100 -7.40 -14.05 -19.88
N THR A 101 -7.83 -13.31 -18.87
CA THR A 101 -8.04 -11.86 -18.96
C THR A 101 -6.72 -11.13 -19.20
N PHE A 102 -5.67 -11.44 -18.43
CA PHE A 102 -4.36 -10.84 -18.63
C PHE A 102 -3.74 -11.26 -19.96
N HIS A 103 -3.91 -12.52 -20.38
CA HIS A 103 -3.46 -12.97 -21.69
C HIS A 103 -4.13 -12.22 -22.84
N TYR A 104 -5.44 -11.98 -22.75
CA TYR A 104 -6.16 -11.15 -23.70
C TYR A 104 -5.62 -9.71 -23.77
N MET A 105 -5.13 -9.16 -22.65
CA MET A 105 -4.48 -7.84 -22.60
C MET A 105 -3.04 -7.84 -23.15
N GLY A 106 -2.54 -8.96 -23.66
CA GLY A 106 -1.18 -9.09 -24.21
C GLY A 106 -0.12 -9.50 -23.18
N PHE A 107 -0.50 -9.90 -21.97
CA PHE A 107 0.45 -10.45 -21.01
C PHE A 107 0.79 -11.90 -21.35
N GLU A 108 2.04 -12.28 -21.15
CA GLU A 108 2.52 -13.64 -21.37
C GLU A 108 3.01 -14.29 -20.08
N MET A 109 2.75 -15.60 -19.93
CA MET A 109 3.26 -16.38 -18.80
C MET A 109 4.78 -16.49 -18.89
N VAL A 110 5.47 -16.11 -17.82
CA VAL A 110 6.93 -16.22 -17.75
C VAL A 110 7.31 -17.61 -17.23
N LYS A 111 8.23 -18.26 -17.94
CA LYS A 111 8.70 -19.61 -17.58
C LYS A 111 9.53 -19.56 -16.28
N PRO A 112 9.34 -20.52 -15.36
CA PRO A 112 10.24 -20.70 -14.22
C PRO A 112 11.69 -20.85 -14.71
N GLY A 113 12.63 -20.20 -14.02
CA GLY A 113 14.04 -20.15 -14.42
C GLY A 113 14.39 -19.03 -15.39
N ASN A 114 13.43 -18.18 -15.79
CA ASN A 114 13.74 -16.89 -16.40
C ASN A 114 14.54 -16.03 -15.40
N PRO A 115 15.65 -15.38 -15.81
CA PRO A 115 16.50 -14.61 -14.91
C PRO A 115 15.80 -13.41 -14.24
N LEU A 116 14.73 -12.89 -14.86
CA LEU A 116 13.94 -11.78 -14.30
C LEU A 116 12.92 -12.24 -13.27
N VAL A 117 12.68 -13.55 -13.15
CA VAL A 117 11.66 -14.10 -12.26
C VAL A 117 12.30 -14.68 -11.01
N PRO A 118 11.89 -14.23 -9.81
CA PRO A 118 12.32 -14.87 -8.56
C PRO A 118 12.01 -16.36 -8.53
N ALA A 119 12.91 -17.17 -7.97
CA ALA A 119 12.73 -18.61 -7.80
C ALA A 119 11.68 -18.93 -6.72
N ARG A 120 10.41 -18.68 -7.04
CA ARG A 120 9.25 -18.86 -6.16
C ARG A 120 8.25 -19.80 -6.83
N PRO A 121 8.36 -21.12 -6.58
CA PRO A 121 7.51 -22.13 -7.23
C PRO A 121 6.03 -22.04 -6.81
N ASP A 122 5.75 -21.28 -5.76
CA ASP A 122 4.42 -20.98 -5.23
C ASP A 122 3.71 -19.84 -5.99
N LEU A 123 4.42 -19.12 -6.87
CA LEU A 123 3.92 -17.95 -7.59
C LEU A 123 3.91 -18.16 -9.11
N ALA A 124 2.96 -17.50 -9.77
CA ALA A 124 2.87 -17.40 -11.22
C ALA A 124 3.22 -15.97 -11.63
N PHE A 125 4.04 -15.82 -12.68
CA PHE A 125 4.49 -14.53 -13.18
C PHE A 125 3.99 -14.33 -14.60
N MET A 126 3.46 -13.15 -14.89
CA MET A 126 3.10 -12.71 -16.24
C MET A 126 3.82 -11.41 -16.55
N ALA A 127 4.34 -11.27 -17.76
CA ALA A 127 5.03 -10.07 -18.23
C ALA A 127 4.25 -9.42 -19.37
N TYR A 128 4.29 -8.10 -19.45
CA TYR A 128 3.81 -7.32 -20.58
C TYR A 128 4.96 -6.48 -21.10
N SER A 129 5.33 -6.70 -22.36
CA SER A 129 6.31 -5.87 -23.04
C SER A 129 5.56 -4.70 -23.67
N LEU A 130 5.92 -3.48 -23.29
CA LEU A 130 5.53 -2.31 -24.07
C LEU A 130 6.35 -2.34 -25.35
N ASP A 131 5.87 -3.07 -26.36
CA ASP A 131 6.40 -2.89 -27.70
C ASP A 131 6.20 -1.41 -28.05
N ASN A 132 7.28 -0.71 -28.40
CA ASN A 132 7.18 0.59 -29.07
C ASN A 132 6.71 0.37 -30.52
N SER A 133 5.61 -0.36 -30.72
CA SER A 133 4.91 -0.39 -31.98
C SER A 133 4.13 0.91 -32.09
N SER A 134 4.84 1.99 -32.39
CA SER A 134 4.28 2.99 -33.29
C SER A 134 3.92 2.20 -34.54
N SER A 135 2.66 1.78 -34.64
CA SER A 135 2.10 1.40 -35.92
C SER A 135 2.15 2.67 -36.78
N GLU A 136 3.28 2.85 -37.48
CA GLU A 136 3.31 3.64 -38.70
C GLU A 136 2.38 2.92 -39.67
N GLU A 137 1.08 3.23 -39.57
CA GLU A 137 0.12 2.90 -40.61
C GLU A 137 0.17 4.04 -41.63
N GLU A 138 0.53 3.65 -42.85
CA GLU A 138 0.83 4.41 -44.07
C GLU A 138 -0.14 5.56 -44.40
#